data_AF-A0A3Q0JA39-F1
#
_entry.id   AF-A0A3Q0JA39-F1
#
_cell.length_a   1.000
_cell.length_b   1.000
_cell.length_c   1.000
_cell.angle_alpha   90.00
_cell.angle_beta   90.00
_cell.angle_gamma   90.00
#
_symmetry.space_group_name_H-M   'P 1'
#
loop_
_entity.id
_entity.type
_entity.pdbx_description
1 polymer ?
#
loop_
_entity_poly.entity_id
_entity_poly.type
_entity_poly.pdbx_seq_one_letter_code
_entity_poly.pdbx_strand_id
1 'polypeptide(L)'
;MIELKEFSLKKLNDIVDDFWPEVSEAIQKIEILHEDKGFPQYKLAALVASKVYFHLGSFSDSLQYALGAGDLFDVRNDTVYVKTIICKYSNIQIFRYSNVQIFRYSNSTKNFLS
;
A
#
# COMPACT_ATOMS: atom_id res chain seq x y z
N MET A 1 15.97 5.61 -22.23
CA MET A 1 14.50 5.47 -22.00
C MET A 1 14.16 5.18 -20.54
N ILE A 2 14.95 4.38 -19.81
CA ILE A 2 14.75 4.10 -18.37
C ILE A 2 14.88 5.37 -17.52
N GLU A 3 15.91 6.19 -17.76
CA GLU A 3 16.15 7.45 -17.03
C GLU A 3 15.00 8.46 -17.09
N LEU A 4 14.25 8.51 -18.20
CA LEU A 4 13.11 9.43 -18.33
C LEU A 4 11.93 9.02 -17.45
N LYS A 5 11.67 7.71 -17.37
CA LYS A 5 10.64 7.15 -16.48
C LYS A 5 11.01 7.39 -15.03
N GLU A 6 12.27 7.17 -14.69
CA GLU A 6 12.80 7.42 -13.34
C GLU A 6 12.66 8.89 -12.90
N PHE A 7 13.08 9.82 -13.75
CA PHE A 7 12.95 11.26 -13.45
C PHE A 7 11.49 11.67 -13.30
N SER A 8 10.62 11.15 -14.17
CA SER A 8 9.18 11.44 -14.13
C SER A 8 8.54 10.92 -12.85
N LEU A 9 8.90 9.73 -12.39
CA LEU A 9 8.36 9.12 -11.16
C LEU A 9 8.79 9.87 -9.89
N LYS A 10 10.03 10.33 -9.81
CA LYS A 10 10.47 11.19 -8.69
C LYS A 10 9.66 12.47 -8.64
N LYS A 11 9.52 13.14 -9.78
CA LYS A 11 8.72 14.37 -9.87
C LYS A 11 7.24 14.12 -9.56
N LEU A 12 6.72 12.98 -9.98
CA LEU A 12 5.34 12.55 -9.68
C LEU A 12 5.14 12.38 -8.17
N ASN A 13 6.08 11.75 -7.46
CA ASN A 13 6.02 11.60 -6.01
C ASN A 13 6.02 12.93 -5.24
N ASP A 14 6.63 13.98 -5.81
CA ASP A 14 6.69 15.30 -5.18
C ASP A 14 5.39 16.09 -5.34
N ILE A 15 4.65 15.87 -6.44
CA ILE A 15 3.42 16.59 -6.77
C ILE A 15 2.14 15.82 -6.43
N VAL A 16 2.25 14.53 -6.09
CA VAL A 16 1.09 13.64 -5.92
C VAL A 16 0.14 14.10 -4.83
N ASP A 17 0.61 14.81 -3.81
CA ASP A 17 -0.26 15.28 -2.74
C ASP A 17 -1.18 16.44 -3.18
N ASP A 18 -0.76 17.23 -4.17
CA ASP A 18 -1.51 18.36 -4.72
C ASP A 18 -2.34 17.98 -5.97
N PHE A 19 -1.82 17.06 -6.79
CA PHE A 19 -2.39 16.64 -8.08
C PHE A 19 -2.85 15.17 -8.07
N TRP A 20 -3.25 14.65 -6.91
CA TRP A 20 -3.75 13.29 -6.81
C TRP A 20 -4.93 12.99 -7.76
N PRO A 21 -5.86 13.92 -8.09
CA PRO A 21 -6.96 13.63 -9.02
C PRO A 21 -6.44 13.25 -10.40
N GLU A 22 -5.51 14.03 -10.97
CA GLU A 22 -4.94 13.81 -12.29
C GLU A 22 -4.04 12.57 -12.30
N VAL A 23 -3.29 12.33 -11.23
CA VAL A 23 -2.46 11.12 -11.11
C VAL A 23 -3.33 9.87 -10.96
N SER A 24 -4.49 9.97 -10.32
CA SER A 24 -5.43 8.86 -10.18
C SER A 24 -5.98 8.35 -11.51
N GLU A 25 -6.19 9.22 -12.50
CA GLU A 25 -6.60 8.81 -13.84
C GLU A 25 -5.53 7.93 -14.53
N ALA A 26 -4.27 8.12 -14.17
CA ALA A 26 -3.14 7.37 -14.70
C ALA A 26 -2.69 6.19 -13.81
N ILE A 27 -3.42 5.87 -12.73
CA ILE A 27 -2.99 4.87 -11.73
C ILE A 27 -2.67 3.51 -12.34
N GLN A 28 -3.48 3.04 -13.30
CA GLN A 28 -3.25 1.76 -13.99
C GLN A 28 -1.86 1.68 -14.65
N LYS A 29 -1.35 2.79 -15.20
CA LYS A 29 -0.01 2.83 -15.79
C LYS A 29 1.08 2.70 -14.73
N ILE A 30 0.84 3.26 -13.54
CA ILE A 30 1.76 3.16 -12.39
C ILE A 30 1.77 1.73 -11.85
N GLU A 31 0.62 1.06 -11.81
CA GLU A 31 0.51 -0.35 -11.40
C GLU A 31 1.29 -1.27 -12.34
N ILE A 32 1.12 -1.10 -13.66
CA ILE A 32 1.89 -1.85 -14.66
C ILE A 32 3.41 -1.62 -14.49
N LEU A 33 3.82 -0.38 -14.18
CA LEU A 33 5.24 -0.05 -13.91
C LEU A 33 5.75 -0.67 -12.60
N HIS A 34 4.88 -0.88 -11.61
CA HIS A 34 5.23 -1.58 -10.37
C HIS A 34 5.37 -3.09 -10.58
N GLU A 35 4.51 -3.68 -11.43
CA GLU A 35 4.58 -5.11 -11.75
C GLU A 35 5.80 -5.48 -12.60
N ASP A 36 6.34 -4.52 -13.36
CA ASP A 36 7.57 -4.69 -14.12
C ASP A 36 8.81 -4.75 -13.22
N LYS A 37 9.17 -5.96 -12.80
CA LYS A 37 10.38 -6.24 -11.99
C LYS A 37 11.69 -5.93 -12.73
N GLY A 38 11.66 -5.70 -14.04
CA GLY A 38 12.80 -5.23 -14.83
C GLY A 38 13.07 -3.74 -14.68
N PHE A 39 12.11 -2.97 -14.15
CA PHE A 39 12.23 -1.54 -13.95
C PHE A 39 12.89 -1.22 -12.60
N PRO A 40 14.05 -0.53 -12.55
CA PRO A 40 14.78 -0.30 -11.30
C PRO A 40 14.00 0.42 -10.20
N GLN A 41 13.01 1.24 -10.58
CA GLN A 41 12.20 2.06 -9.66
C GLN A 41 10.78 1.54 -9.45
N TYR A 42 10.54 0.24 -9.67
CA TYR A 42 9.24 -0.39 -9.40
C TYR A 42 8.73 -0.16 -7.95
N LYS A 43 9.66 -0.06 -6.98
CA LYS A 43 9.35 0.30 -5.58
C LYS A 43 8.80 1.73 -5.45
N LEU A 44 9.35 2.67 -6.23
CA LEU A 44 8.90 4.07 -6.22
C LEU A 44 7.52 4.19 -6.87
N ALA A 45 7.25 3.42 -7.91
CA ALA A 45 5.91 3.31 -8.50
C ALA A 45 4.89 2.82 -7.46
N ALA A 46 5.25 1.82 -6.65
CA ALA A 46 4.43 1.36 -5.54
C ALA A 46 4.16 2.48 -4.52
N LEU A 47 5.18 3.27 -4.16
CA LEU A 47 5.02 4.36 -3.21
C LEU A 47 4.06 5.44 -3.74
N VAL A 48 4.19 5.83 -5.01
CA VAL A 48 3.28 6.81 -5.62
C VAL A 48 1.86 6.27 -5.67
N ALA A 49 1.67 5.02 -6.13
CA ALA A 49 0.35 4.40 -6.14
C ALA A 49 -0.28 4.38 -4.74
N SER A 50 0.51 4.05 -3.72
CA SER A 50 0.05 4.07 -2.33
C SER A 50 -0.47 5.44 -1.89
N LYS A 51 0.25 6.53 -2.21
CA LYS A 51 -0.19 7.90 -1.89
C LYS A 51 -1.47 8.28 -2.64
N VAL A 52 -1.60 7.91 -3.91
CA VAL A 52 -2.83 8.17 -4.67
C VAL A 52 -4.02 7.45 -4.03
N TYR A 53 -3.88 6.16 -3.72
CA TYR A 53 -4.93 5.39 -3.05
C TYR A 53 -5.28 5.91 -1.66
N PHE A 54 -4.32 6.52 -0.96
CA PHE A 54 -4.58 7.20 0.30
C PHE A 54 -5.53 8.39 0.12
N HIS A 55 -5.29 9.24 -0.89
CA HIS A 55 -6.15 10.38 -1.21
C HIS A 55 -7.52 9.95 -1.76
N LEU A 56 -7.59 8.85 -2.50
CA LEU A 56 -8.85 8.23 -2.94
C LEU A 56 -9.67 7.62 -1.79
N GLY A 57 -9.11 7.53 -0.57
CA GLY A 57 -9.75 6.89 0.58
C GLY A 57 -9.69 5.37 0.56
N SER A 58 -9.05 4.75 -0.43
CA SER A 58 -8.81 3.31 -0.44
C SER A 58 -7.57 2.96 0.39
N PHE A 59 -7.75 2.96 1.71
CA PHE A 59 -6.65 2.69 2.65
C PHE A 59 -6.11 1.25 2.57
N SER A 60 -6.93 0.29 2.13
CA SER A 60 -6.50 -1.10 1.97
C SER A 60 -5.50 -1.25 0.82
N ASP A 61 -5.82 -0.69 -0.34
CA ASP A 61 -4.94 -0.72 -1.50
C ASP A 61 -3.69 0.13 -1.24
N SER A 62 -3.89 1.30 -0.61
CA SER A 62 -2.78 2.14 -0.17
C SER A 62 -1.79 1.39 0.71
N LEU A 63 -2.26 0.63 1.70
CA LEU A 63 -1.41 -0.20 2.55
C LEU A 63 -0.69 -1.30 1.75
N GLN A 64 -1.39 -1.98 0.84
CA GLN A 64 -0.80 -3.02 0.00
C GLN A 64 0.38 -2.48 -0.83
N TYR A 65 0.20 -1.34 -1.48
CA TYR A 65 1.24 -0.69 -2.27
C TYR A 65 2.36 -0.09 -1.40
N ALA A 66 2.05 0.41 -0.19
CA ALA A 66 3.06 0.88 0.76
C ALA A 66 4.00 -0.27 1.19
N LEU A 67 3.44 -1.45 1.44
CA LEU A 67 4.23 -2.65 1.73
C LEU A 67 5.09 -3.07 0.52
N GLY A 68 4.57 -2.91 -0.70
CA GLY A 68 5.30 -3.15 -1.95
C GLY A 68 6.45 -2.17 -2.21
N ALA A 69 6.37 -0.95 -1.66
CA ALA A 69 7.44 0.04 -1.73
C ALA A 69 8.66 -0.32 -0.85
N GLY A 70 8.45 -1.17 0.16
CA GLY A 70 9.49 -1.65 1.06
C GLY A 70 10.27 -0.50 1.70
N ASP A 71 11.57 -0.45 1.45
CA ASP A 71 12.50 0.51 2.05
C ASP A 71 12.21 1.99 1.72
N LEU A 72 11.44 2.25 0.67
CA LEU A 72 11.04 3.62 0.30
C LEU A 72 9.89 4.16 1.16
N PHE A 73 9.15 3.29 1.85
CA PHE A 73 8.12 3.70 2.80
C PHE A 73 8.75 3.92 4.18
N ASP A 74 9.10 5.18 4.49
CA ASP A 74 9.70 5.51 5.78
C ASP A 74 8.66 5.59 6.91
N VAL A 75 8.50 4.49 7.63
CA VAL A 75 7.62 4.37 8.80
C VAL A 75 7.98 5.30 9.96
N ARG A 76 9.18 5.88 9.95
CA ARG A 76 9.64 6.81 11.00
C ARG A 76 9.17 8.23 10.75
N ASN A 77 8.67 8.52 9.55
CA ASN A 77 8.23 9.86 9.20
C ASN A 77 6.90 10.19 9.89
N ASP A 78 6.81 11.37 10.49
CA ASP A 78 5.68 11.77 11.35
C ASP A 78 4.50 12.36 10.55
N THR A 79 4.23 11.82 9.35
CA THR A 79 3.16 12.32 8.49
C THR A 79 1.82 11.68 8.82
N VAL A 80 0.73 12.39 8.51
CA VAL A 80 -0.64 11.87 8.64
C VAL A 80 -0.81 10.60 7.80
N TYR A 81 -0.23 10.58 6.61
CA TYR A 81 -0.20 9.41 5.73
C TYR A 81 0.41 8.19 6.44
N VAL A 82 1.65 8.30 6.92
CA VAL A 82 2.35 7.18 7.57
C VAL A 82 1.61 6.71 8.83
N LYS A 83 1.15 7.63 9.69
CA LYS A 83 0.36 7.31 10.88
C LYS A 83 -0.91 6.54 10.54
N THR A 84 -1.63 6.98 9.51
CA THR A 84 -2.89 6.34 9.09
C THR A 84 -2.64 4.94 8.54
N ILE A 85 -1.62 4.77 7.70
CA ILE A 85 -1.26 3.46 7.14
C ILE A 85 -0.83 2.48 8.23
N ILE A 86 0.01 2.91 9.17
CA ILE A 86 0.42 2.09 10.33
C ILE A 86 -0.80 1.73 11.19
N CYS A 87 -1.65 2.70 11.50
CA CYS A 87 -2.86 2.46 12.29
C CYS A 87 -3.79 1.46 11.59
N LYS A 88 -3.98 1.58 10.28
CA LYS A 88 -4.81 0.65 9.50
C LYS A 88 -4.21 -0.75 9.49
N TYR A 89 -2.90 -0.86 9.30
CA TYR A 89 -2.20 -2.15 9.37
C TYR A 89 -2.41 -2.82 10.74
N SER A 90 -2.17 -2.11 11.84
CA SER A 90 -2.38 -2.64 13.20
C SER A 90 -3.81 -3.09 13.42
N ASN A 91 -4.80 -2.30 12.98
CA ASN A 91 -6.22 -2.68 13.08
C ASN A 91 -6.55 -3.94 12.29
N ILE A 92 -6.05 -4.06 11.05
CA ILE A 92 -6.25 -5.26 10.22
C ILE A 92 -5.62 -6.48 10.91
N GLN A 93 -4.41 -6.36 11.48
CA GLN A 93 -3.78 -7.48 12.17
C GLN A 93 -4.57 -7.91 13.41
N ILE A 94 -4.98 -6.98 14.27
CA ILE A 94 -5.81 -7.27 15.45
C ILE A 94 -7.08 -8.01 15.03
N PHE A 95 -7.79 -7.52 14.01
CA PHE A 95 -9.00 -8.16 13.50
C PHE A 95 -8.75 -9.56 12.95
N ARG A 96 -7.64 -9.77 12.22
CA ARG A 96 -7.24 -11.10 11.73
C ARG A 96 -6.95 -12.06 12.88
N TYR A 97 -6.21 -11.63 13.90
CA TYR A 97 -5.93 -12.45 15.08
C TYR A 97 -7.20 -12.82 15.83
N SER A 98 -8.11 -11.88 16.07
CA SER A 98 -9.39 -12.14 16.73
C SER A 98 -10.24 -13.16 15.97
N ASN A 99 -10.37 -13.02 14.66
CA ASN A 99 -11.13 -13.98 13.84
C ASN A 99 -10.48 -15.37 13.84
N VAL A 100 -9.16 -15.46 13.71
CA VAL A 100 -8.45 -16.75 13.75
C VAL A 100 -8.66 -17.47 15.08
N GLN A 101 -8.64 -16.76 16.21
CA GLN A 101 -8.86 -17.38 17.53
C GLN A 101 -10.30 -17.90 17.68
N ILE A 102 -11.30 -17.14 17.23
CA ILE A 102 -12.71 -17.57 17.25
C ILE A 102 -12.91 -18.81 16.38
N PHE A 103 -12.35 -18.84 15.17
CA PHE A 103 -12.43 -19.99 14.27
C PHE A 103 -11.74 -21.23 14.87
N ARG A 104 -10.57 -21.07 15.48
CA ARG A 104 -9.87 -22.19 16.15
C ARG A 104 -10.68 -22.74 17.32
N TYR A 105 -11.28 -21.88 18.12
CA TYR A 105 -12.15 -22.30 19.22
C TYR A 105 -13.38 -23.07 18.72
N SER A 106 -14.05 -22.57 17.68
CA SER A 106 -15.25 -23.19 17.12
C SER A 106 -15.00 -24.51 16.39
N ASN A 107 -13.80 -24.74 15.83
CA ASN A 107 -13.43 -26.01 15.21
C ASN A 107 -13.04 -27.06 16.26
N SER A 108 -12.41 -26.63 17.36
CA SER A 108 -12.04 -27.53 18.46
C SER A 108 -13.26 -28.09 19.20
N THR A 109 -14.35 -27.32 19.31
CA THR A 109 -15.62 -27.79 19.91
C THR A 109 -16.41 -28.72 18.99
N LYS A 110 -16.32 -28.55 17.67
CA LYS A 110 -16.94 -29.49 16.70
C LYS A 110 -16.28 -30.87 16.69
N ASN A 111 -14.95 -30.94 16.85
CA ASN A 111 -14.22 -32.22 16.94
C ASN A 111 -14.43 -32.98 18.26
N PHE A 112 -15.03 -32.35 19.28
CA PHE A 112 -15.38 -33.00 20.55
C PHE A 112 -16.81 -33.55 20.57
N LEU A 113 -17.63 -33.22 19.57
CA LEU A 113 -19.04 -33.59 19.46
C LEU A 113 -19.31 -34.59 18.30
N SER A 114 -18.27 -35.12 17.66
CA SER A 114 -18.32 -36.22 16.68
C SER A 114 -17.62 -37.46 17.23
#